data_AF-A0A0Q1AMQ8-F1
#
_entry.id   AF-A0A0Q1AMQ8-F1
#
_cell.length_a   1.000
_cell.length_b   1.000
_cell.length_c   1.000
_cell.angle_alpha   90.00
_cell.angle_beta   90.00
_cell.angle_gamma   90.00
#
_symmetry.space_group_name_H-M   'P 1'
#
loop_
_entity.id
_entity.type
_entity.pdbx_description
1 polymer ?
#
loop_
_entity_poly.entity_id
_entity_poly.type
_entity_poly.pdbx_seq_one_letter_code
_entity_poly.pdbx_strand_id
1 'polypeptide(L)'
;MRPTGARKVTLAVDRWFNQTVESQGKQSTWRNVLLLKTRELAHYLLRKKRSIDLSTPEYDLARQDSVEMRQKILSISYDEWEKMGFSKGTLHYLKQNAMSDKLFTINKHVRERLAKWN
;
A
#
# COMPACT_ATOMS: atom_id res chain seq x y z
N MET A 1 2.33 -14.73 17.39
CA MET A 1 2.96 -13.38 17.34
C MET A 1 3.14 -12.84 18.75
N ARG A 2 4.20 -12.07 19.04
CA ARG A 2 4.32 -11.37 20.34
C ARG A 2 3.17 -10.33 20.48
N PRO A 3 2.70 -10.01 21.70
CA PRO A 3 1.59 -9.07 21.91
C PRO A 3 1.80 -7.71 21.23
N THR A 4 3.02 -7.18 21.26
CA THR A 4 3.39 -5.92 20.60
C THR A 4 3.26 -5.99 19.08
N GLY A 5 3.58 -7.13 18.48
CA GLY A 5 3.41 -7.37 17.04
C GLY A 5 1.94 -7.49 16.66
N ALA A 6 1.15 -8.23 17.45
CA ALA A 6 -0.29 -8.39 17.21
C ALA A 6 -1.00 -7.03 17.24
N ARG A 7 -0.70 -6.20 18.26
CA ARG A 7 -1.24 -4.83 18.37
C ARG A 7 -0.92 -3.97 17.15
N LYS A 8 0.31 -4.02 16.63
CA LYS A 8 0.70 -3.27 15.43
C LYS A 8 -0.12 -3.68 14.20
N VAL A 9 -0.35 -4.97 14.02
CA VAL A 9 -1.16 -5.49 12.91
C VAL A 9 -2.62 -5.05 13.07
N THR A 10 -3.22 -5.22 14.25
CA THR A 10 -4.60 -4.78 14.49
C THR A 10 -4.80 -3.29 14.19
N LEU A 11 -3.87 -2.43 14.64
CA LEU A 11 -3.92 -0.99 14.36
C LEU A 11 -3.71 -0.65 12.87
N ALA A 12 -2.94 -1.44 12.13
CA ALA A 12 -2.78 -1.25 10.70
C ALA A 12 -4.04 -1.65 9.94
N VAL A 13 -4.63 -2.80 10.31
CA VAL A 13 -5.88 -3.31 9.74
C VAL A 13 -7.03 -2.35 10.01
N ASP A 14 -7.20 -1.87 11.24
CA ASP A 14 -8.28 -0.95 11.59
C ASP A 14 -8.15 0.39 10.84
N ARG A 15 -6.92 0.93 10.73
CA ARG A 15 -6.67 2.13 9.90
C ARG A 15 -7.05 1.91 8.44
N TRP A 16 -6.72 0.75 7.86
CA TRP A 16 -7.06 0.44 6.48
C TRP A 16 -8.58 0.35 6.28
N PHE A 17 -9.29 -0.35 7.15
CA PHE A 17 -10.75 -0.47 7.07
C PHE A 17 -11.50 0.86 7.22
N ASN A 18 -10.88 1.85 7.86
CA ASN A 18 -11.41 3.19 8.04
C ASN A 18 -11.02 4.17 6.91
N GLN A 19 -10.19 3.77 5.94
CA GLN A 19 -9.97 4.57 4.74
C GLN A 19 -11.26 4.65 3.91
N THR A 20 -11.50 5.81 3.31
CA THR A 20 -12.68 6.07 2.48
C THR A 20 -12.39 5.84 1.02
N VAL A 21 -13.38 5.31 0.31
CA VAL A 21 -13.40 5.14 -1.13
C VAL A 21 -14.76 5.59 -1.65
N GLU A 22 -14.79 6.13 -2.87
CA GLU A 22 -16.05 6.44 -3.52
C GLU A 22 -16.74 5.14 -3.96
N SER A 23 -17.94 4.92 -3.45
CA SER A 23 -18.78 3.76 -3.78
C SER A 23 -20.19 4.24 -4.04
N GLN A 24 -20.74 3.93 -5.22
CA GLN A 24 -22.11 4.32 -5.62
C GLN A 24 -22.37 5.83 -5.46
N GLY A 25 -21.39 6.67 -5.81
CA GLY A 25 -21.46 8.13 -5.73
C GLY A 25 -21.38 8.71 -4.31
N LYS A 26 -20.98 7.91 -3.31
CA LYS A 26 -20.81 8.35 -1.92
C LYS A 26 -19.46 7.92 -1.38
N GLN A 27 -18.82 8.79 -0.60
CA GLN A 27 -17.64 8.43 0.17
C GLN A 27 -18.04 7.47 1.30
N SER A 28 -17.46 6.27 1.30
CA SER A 28 -17.74 5.21 2.27
C SER A 28 -16.44 4.57 2.74
N THR A 29 -16.37 4.15 4.00
CA THR A 29 -15.22 3.39 4.49
C THR A 29 -15.20 1.98 3.88
N TRP A 30 -14.01 1.38 3.75
CA TRP A 30 -13.88 -0.02 3.32
C TRP A 30 -14.69 -0.99 4.19
N ARG A 31 -14.81 -0.73 5.49
CA ARG A 31 -15.69 -1.47 6.40
C ARG A 31 -17.16 -1.46 5.94
N ASN A 32 -17.66 -0.29 5.55
CA ASN A 32 -19.03 -0.13 5.07
C ASN A 32 -19.21 -0.76 3.68
N VAL A 33 -18.22 -0.59 2.79
CA VAL A 33 -18.23 -1.24 1.46
C VAL A 33 -18.35 -2.76 1.59
N LEU A 34 -17.56 -3.38 2.48
CA LEU A 34 -17.63 -4.83 2.74
C LEU A 34 -19.02 -5.27 3.21
N LEU A 35 -19.61 -4.52 4.15
CA LEU A 35 -20.97 -4.77 4.64
C LEU A 35 -22.00 -4.70 3.50
N LEU A 36 -21.94 -3.65 2.67
CA LEU A 36 -22.87 -3.45 1.56
C LEU A 36 -22.74 -4.56 0.51
N LYS A 37 -21.51 -4.94 0.14
CA LYS A 37 -21.27 -6.03 -0.82
C LYS A 37 -21.74 -7.38 -0.29
N THR A 38 -21.56 -7.63 1.00
CA THR A 38 -22.10 -8.84 1.66
C THR A 38 -23.64 -8.86 1.61
N ARG A 39 -24.29 -7.70 1.80
CA ARG A 39 -25.74 -7.57 1.67
C ARG A 39 -26.21 -7.78 0.22
N GLU A 40 -25.48 -7.23 -0.75
CA GLU A 40 -25.76 -7.46 -2.17
C GLU A 40 -25.64 -8.94 -2.54
N LEU A 41 -24.64 -9.64 -2.00
CA LEU A 41 -24.49 -11.09 -2.15
C LEU A 41 -25.67 -11.85 -1.57
N ALA A 42 -26.10 -11.52 -0.35
CA ALA A 42 -27.27 -12.15 0.24
C ALA A 42 -28.53 -11.92 -0.62
N HIS A 43 -28.72 -10.71 -1.17
CA HIS A 43 -29.83 -10.43 -2.08
C HIS A 43 -29.76 -11.19 -3.39
N TYR A 44 -28.56 -11.36 -3.96
CA TYR A 44 -28.35 -12.17 -5.15
C TYR A 44 -28.68 -13.65 -4.89
N LEU A 45 -28.18 -14.22 -3.79
CA LEU A 45 -28.47 -15.61 -3.40
C LEU A 45 -29.96 -15.86 -3.16
N LEU A 46 -30.66 -14.89 -2.56
CA LEU A 46 -32.11 -14.93 -2.35
C LEU A 46 -32.93 -14.57 -3.59
N ARG A 47 -32.30 -14.39 -4.75
CA ARG A 47 -32.91 -13.97 -6.03
C ARG A 47 -33.68 -12.65 -5.97
N LYS A 48 -33.40 -11.82 -4.96
CA LYS A 48 -33.92 -10.45 -4.83
C LYS A 48 -33.18 -9.47 -5.76
N LYS A 49 -31.95 -9.81 -6.16
CA LYS A 49 -31.14 -9.07 -7.14
C LYS A 49 -30.70 -10.04 -8.24
N ARG A 50 -30.78 -9.61 -9.51
CA ARG A 50 -30.46 -10.45 -10.68
C ARG A 50 -28.96 -10.61 -10.95
N SER A 51 -28.16 -9.66 -10.49
CA SER A 51 -26.71 -9.64 -10.68
C SER A 51 -26.01 -9.08 -9.45
N ILE A 52 -24.73 -9.41 -9.31
CA ILE A 52 -23.86 -8.88 -8.27
C ILE A 52 -22.57 -8.39 -8.91
N ASP A 53 -22.06 -7.27 -8.40
CA ASP A 53 -20.75 -6.75 -8.73
C ASP A 53 -19.93 -6.67 -7.43
N LEU A 54 -18.83 -7.42 -7.37
CA LEU A 54 -17.88 -7.42 -6.26
C LEU A 54 -16.54 -6.75 -6.63
N SER A 55 -16.36 -6.31 -7.89
CA SER A 55 -15.11 -5.69 -8.35
C SER A 55 -15.07 -4.18 -8.09
N THR A 56 -16.23 -3.52 -8.03
CA THR A 56 -16.30 -2.09 -7.65
C THR A 56 -16.54 -1.90 -6.15
N PRO A 57 -16.02 -0.84 -5.50
CA PRO A 57 -14.99 0.06 -6.02
C PRO A 57 -13.64 -0.66 -6.14
N GLU A 58 -12.87 -0.32 -7.17
CA GLU A 58 -11.53 -0.86 -7.36
C GLU A 58 -10.60 -0.35 -6.26
N TYR A 59 -9.75 -1.23 -5.73
CA TYR A 59 -8.75 -0.84 -4.77
C TYR A 59 -7.51 -0.33 -5.51
N ASP A 60 -7.29 0.98 -5.50
CA ASP A 60 -6.05 1.56 -5.96
C ASP A 60 -4.99 1.44 -4.84
N LEU A 61 -3.91 0.71 -5.11
CA LEU A 61 -2.75 0.67 -4.23
C LEU A 61 -2.07 2.03 -4.30
N ALA A 62 -2.38 2.92 -3.35
CA ALA A 62 -1.73 4.21 -3.22
C ALA A 62 -0.20 4.03 -3.30
N ARG A 63 0.37 4.48 -4.42
CA ARG A 63 1.78 4.30 -4.78
C ARG A 63 2.64 4.95 -3.71
N GLN A 64 3.43 4.14 -3.00
CA GLN A 64 4.30 4.62 -1.91
C GLN A 64 5.66 5.14 -2.38
N ASP A 65 5.96 4.95 -3.67
CA ASP A 65 7.16 5.38 -4.35
C ASP A 65 6.85 6.52 -5.34
N SER A 66 7.56 7.65 -5.24
CA SER A 66 7.46 8.72 -6.23
C SER A 66 8.48 8.54 -7.35
N VAL A 67 8.23 9.15 -8.51
CA VAL A 67 9.19 9.19 -9.62
C VAL A 67 10.52 9.78 -9.16
N GLU A 68 10.50 10.87 -8.39
CA GLU A 68 11.69 11.46 -7.77
C GLU A 68 12.43 10.45 -6.89
N MET A 69 11.72 9.69 -6.05
CA MET A 69 12.36 8.72 -5.16
C MET A 69 13.02 7.58 -5.95
N ARG A 70 12.38 7.12 -7.04
CA ARG A 70 12.99 6.14 -7.96
C ARG A 70 14.26 6.70 -8.58
N GLN A 71 14.23 7.94 -9.07
CA GLN A 71 15.40 8.59 -9.65
C GLN A 71 16.55 8.70 -8.63
N LYS A 72 16.27 9.14 -7.39
CA LYS A 72 17.28 9.19 -6.31
C LYS A 72 17.92 7.82 -6.04
N ILE A 73 17.11 6.76 -5.98
CA ILE A 73 17.59 5.39 -5.78
C ILE A 73 18.48 4.94 -6.94
N LEU A 74 18.15 5.31 -8.17
CA LEU A 74 18.95 4.93 -9.34
C LEU A 74 20.26 5.70 -9.40
N SER A 75 20.25 6.99 -9.04
CA SER A 75 21.41 7.89 -9.12
C SER A 75 22.46 7.63 -8.03
N ILE A 76 22.06 7.22 -6.83
CA ILE A 76 22.99 7.09 -5.70
C ILE A 76 24.03 5.98 -5.93
N SER A 77 25.28 6.26 -5.60
CA SER A 77 26.37 5.29 -5.66
C SER A 77 26.33 4.33 -4.47
N TYR A 78 26.99 3.16 -4.60
CA TYR A 78 27.10 2.22 -3.49
C TYR A 78 27.90 2.79 -2.31
N ASP A 79 28.85 3.68 -2.56
CA ASP A 79 29.68 4.30 -1.52
C ASP A 79 28.89 5.35 -0.72
N GLU A 80 28.09 6.17 -1.39
CA GLU A 80 27.18 7.11 -0.71
C GLU A 80 26.11 6.36 0.09
N TRP A 81 25.62 5.23 -0.44
CA TRP A 81 24.66 4.39 0.25
C TRP A 81 25.22 3.75 1.52
N GLU A 82 26.46 3.28 1.45
CA GLU A 82 27.17 2.73 2.61
C GLU A 82 27.45 3.83 3.66
N LYS A 83 27.81 5.04 3.23
CA LYS A 83 27.93 6.22 4.11
C LYS A 83 26.61 6.60 4.78
N MET A 84 25.47 6.35 4.13
CA MET A 84 24.15 6.49 4.76
C MET A 84 23.86 5.39 5.79
N GLY A 85 24.76 4.42 6.01
CA GLY A 85 24.64 3.38 7.03
C GLY A 85 23.75 2.21 6.62
N PHE A 86 23.71 1.86 5.33
CA PHE A 86 22.96 0.72 4.80
C PHE A 86 23.86 -0.22 4.00
N SER A 87 23.51 -1.50 3.97
CA SER A 87 24.25 -2.49 3.18
C SER A 87 24.06 -2.30 1.67
N LYS A 88 25.10 -2.63 0.89
CA LYS A 88 25.06 -2.63 -0.58
C LYS A 88 23.95 -3.50 -1.15
N GLY A 89 23.69 -4.66 -0.53
CA GLY A 89 22.58 -5.53 -0.91
C GLY A 89 21.21 -4.84 -0.87
N THR A 90 21.00 -3.95 0.10
CA THR A 90 19.75 -3.17 0.20
C THR A 90 19.58 -2.26 -1.02
N LEU A 91 20.64 -1.56 -1.44
CA LEU A 91 20.59 -0.70 -2.63
C LEU A 91 20.36 -1.53 -3.90
N HIS A 92 21.02 -2.69 -4.02
CA HIS A 92 20.87 -3.56 -5.18
C HIS A 92 19.39 -3.90 -5.45
N TYR A 93 18.68 -4.39 -4.43
CA TYR A 93 17.25 -4.70 -4.56
C TYR A 93 16.39 -3.46 -4.80
N LEU A 94 16.72 -2.32 -4.19
CA LEU A 94 15.97 -1.09 -4.41
C LEU A 94 16.14 -0.56 -5.84
N LYS A 95 17.34 -0.67 -6.44
CA LYS A 95 17.55 -0.32 -7.85
C LYS A 95 16.74 -1.21 -8.78
N GLN A 96 16.73 -2.53 -8.53
CA GLN A 96 15.89 -3.47 -9.30
C GLN A 96 14.40 -3.09 -9.23
N ASN A 97 13.90 -2.78 -8.04
CA ASN A 97 12.51 -2.35 -7.86
C ASN A 97 12.21 -1.01 -8.56
N ALA A 98 13.13 -0.04 -8.46
CA ALA A 98 12.98 1.28 -9.07
C ALA A 98 13.03 1.25 -10.61
N MET A 99 13.77 0.30 -11.20
CA MET A 99 13.78 0.06 -12.65
C MET A 99 12.48 -0.60 -13.14
N SER A 100 11.78 -1.32 -12.27
CA SER A 100 10.51 -1.96 -12.63
C SER A 100 9.34 -0.98 -12.54
N ASP A 101 8.32 -1.12 -13.38
CA ASP A 101 7.08 -0.34 -13.25
C ASP A 101 6.18 -0.76 -12.07
N LYS A 102 6.59 -1.80 -11.33
CA LYS A 102 5.85 -2.32 -10.19
C LYS A 102 5.97 -1.40 -8.99
N LEU A 103 4.89 -1.34 -8.21
CA LEU A 103 4.85 -0.65 -6.93
C LEU A 103 5.77 -1.35 -5.94
N PHE A 104 6.51 -0.60 -5.13
CA PHE A 104 7.31 -1.17 -4.05
C PHE A 104 7.31 -0.29 -2.80
N THR A 105 7.43 -0.94 -1.65
CA THR A 105 7.52 -0.26 -0.37
C THR A 105 8.98 -0.11 0.02
N ILE A 106 9.30 1.02 0.65
CA ILE A 106 10.63 1.29 1.20
C ILE A 106 10.53 1.32 2.72
N ASN A 107 11.52 0.72 3.38
CA ASN A 107 11.62 0.79 4.84
C ASN A 107 11.63 2.26 5.30
N LYS A 108 10.89 2.57 6.38
CA LYS A 108 10.77 3.92 6.93
C LYS A 108 12.15 4.60 7.11
N HIS A 109 13.15 3.90 7.65
CA HIS A 109 14.48 4.45 7.87
C HIS A 109 15.20 4.81 6.58
N VAL A 110 15.04 3.98 5.55
CA VAL A 110 15.61 4.23 4.22
C VAL A 110 14.93 5.44 3.58
N ARG A 111 13.60 5.54 3.67
CA ARG A 111 12.84 6.70 3.17
C ARG A 111 13.27 8.00 3.86
N GLU A 112 13.45 7.99 5.17
CA GLU A 112 13.87 9.18 5.94
C GLU A 112 15.28 9.66 5.58
N ARG A 113 16.24 8.74 5.33
CA ARG A 113 17.60 9.12 4.92
C ARG A 113 17.65 9.56 3.46
N LEU A 114 16.94 8.88 2.57
CA LEU A 114 16.80 9.28 1.16
C LEU A 114 16.16 10.67 1.01
N ALA A 115 15.19 11.02 1.86
CA ALA A 115 14.58 12.35 1.85
C ALA A 115 15.59 13.47 2.19
N LYS A 116 16.62 13.15 2.98
CA LYS A 116 17.70 14.07 3.36
C LYS A 116 18.93 14.00 2.44
N TRP A 117 18.94 13.06 1.50
CA TRP A 117 20.02 12.88 0.54
C TRP A 117 19.83 13.86 -0.63
N ASN A 118 20.81 14.78 -0.76
CA ASN A 118 21.00 15.73 -1.85
C ASN A 118 22.49 15.74 -2.20
#